data_AF-A0A2D7B477-F1
#
_entry.id   AF-A0A2D7B477-F1
#
_cell.length_a   1.000
_cell.length_b   1.000
_cell.length_c   1.000
_cell.angle_alpha   90.00
_cell.angle_beta   90.00
_cell.angle_gamma   90.00
#
_symmetry.space_group_name_H-M   'P 1'
#
loop_
_entity.id
_entity.type
_entity.pdbx_description
1 polymer ?
#
loop_
_entity_poly.entity_id
_entity_poly.type
_entity_poly.pdbx_seq_one_letter_code
_entity_poly.pdbx_strand_id
1 'polypeptide(L)'
;MAILLPVVMQGLMLANRASVIAERKRTAVHLGNSLLTELVATDQWQYAGSSGNFSPTHEQYEWELVQAGWPLDDMEQLTLIVSYPVQGQRHQINLTTLVADDSL
;
A
#
# COMPACT_ATOMS: atom_id res chain seq x y z
N MET A 1 26.02 18.11 -36.21
CA MET A 1 25.17 16.92 -35.97
C MET A 1 24.84 16.86 -34.48
N ALA A 2 23.63 17.26 -34.09
CA ALA A 2 23.14 17.25 -32.71
C ALA A 2 21.64 16.96 -32.73
N ILE A 3 21.26 15.71 -33.02
CA ILE A 3 19.86 15.35 -33.30
C ILE A 3 19.26 14.46 -32.19
N LEU A 4 20.08 14.00 -31.24
CA LEU A 4 19.62 13.04 -30.22
C LEU A 4 19.15 13.69 -28.91
N LEU A 5 19.39 14.99 -28.70
CA LEU A 5 19.08 15.69 -27.44
C LEU A 5 17.61 15.54 -26.99
N PRO A 6 16.60 15.70 -27.87
CA PRO A 6 15.19 15.59 -27.47
C PRO A 6 14.82 14.18 -26.99
N VAL A 7 15.33 13.15 -27.67
CA VAL A 7 15.03 11.74 -27.34
C VAL A 7 15.69 11.34 -26.03
N VAL A 8 16.94 11.78 -25.80
CA VAL A 8 17.65 11.52 -24.53
C VAL A 8 16.93 12.20 -23.36
N MET A 9 16.46 13.45 -23.53
CA MET A 9 15.65 14.13 -22.50
C MET A 9 14.35 13.40 -22.18
N GLN A 10 13.63 12.91 -23.21
CA GLN A 10 12.41 12.12 -23.02
C GLN A 10 12.68 10.83 -22.23
N GLY A 11 13.76 10.11 -22.56
CA GLY A 11 14.18 8.92 -21.83
C GLY A 11 14.49 9.21 -20.36
N LEU A 12 15.22 10.28 -20.07
CA LEU A 12 15.56 10.67 -18.70
C LEU A 12 14.32 11.07 -17.88
N MET A 13 13.40 11.82 -18.47
CA MET A 13 12.15 12.19 -17.80
C MET A 13 11.30 10.96 -17.46
N LEU A 14 11.23 9.99 -18.37
CA LEU A 14 10.50 8.74 -18.13
C LEU A 14 11.14 7.92 -17.01
N ALA A 15 12.47 7.77 -17.03
CA ALA A 15 13.20 7.07 -15.98
C ALA A 15 13.00 7.74 -14.61
N ASN A 16 13.07 9.08 -14.55
CA ASN A 16 12.85 9.82 -13.31
C ASN A 16 11.43 9.62 -12.76
N ARG A 17 10.40 9.71 -13.61
CA ARG A 17 9.02 9.43 -13.21
C ARG A 17 8.86 8.02 -12.67
N ALA A 18 9.43 7.03 -13.34
CA ALA A 18 9.39 5.64 -12.89
C ALA A 18 10.08 5.46 -11.53
N SER A 19 11.24 6.08 -11.32
CA SER A 19 11.96 6.05 -10.03
C SER A 19 11.14 6.65 -8.90
N VAL A 20 10.51 7.81 -9.12
CA VAL A 20 9.65 8.45 -8.10
C VAL A 20 8.46 7.56 -7.73
N ILE A 21 7.80 6.96 -8.71
CA ILE A 21 6.69 6.02 -8.46
C ILE A 21 7.18 4.79 -7.69
N ALA A 22 8.32 4.23 -8.07
CA ALA A 22 8.90 3.06 -7.41
C ALA A 22 9.25 3.32 -5.95
N GLU A 23 9.85 4.48 -5.66
CA GLU A 23 10.20 4.88 -4.29
C GLU A 23 8.94 5.04 -3.43
N ARG A 24 7.94 5.75 -3.94
CA ARG A 24 6.65 5.94 -3.25
C ARG A 24 5.94 4.62 -2.99
N LYS A 25 5.96 3.72 -3.97
CA LYS A 25 5.42 2.37 -3.82
C LYS A 25 6.18 1.57 -2.75
N ARG A 26 7.51 1.67 -2.71
CA ARG A 26 8.33 0.99 -1.69
C ARG A 26 7.96 1.44 -0.29
N THR A 27 7.81 2.74 -0.06
CA THR A 27 7.34 3.29 1.22
C THR A 27 5.94 2.76 1.56
N ALA A 28 4.99 2.82 0.61
CA ALA A 28 3.63 2.32 0.84
C ALA A 28 3.63 0.84 1.25
N VAL A 29 4.41 -0.01 0.57
CA VAL A 29 4.52 -1.44 0.89
C VAL A 29 5.11 -1.64 2.28
N HIS A 30 6.15 -0.88 2.63
CA HIS A 30 6.78 -1.02 3.94
C HIS A 30 5.83 -0.63 5.08
N LEU A 31 5.14 0.52 4.94
CA LEU A 31 4.15 0.99 5.91
C LEU A 31 2.99 0.02 6.03
N GLY A 32 2.40 -0.39 4.90
CA GLY A 32 1.28 -1.32 4.88
C GLY A 32 1.64 -2.68 5.47
N ASN A 33 2.81 -3.23 5.14
CA ASN A 33 3.23 -4.52 5.68
C ASN A 33 3.45 -4.46 7.18
N SER A 34 4.04 -3.36 7.67
CA SER A 34 4.27 -3.16 9.10
C SER A 34 2.95 -3.07 9.86
N LEU A 35 1.99 -2.28 9.36
CA LEU A 35 0.67 -2.14 9.94
C LEU A 35 -0.12 -3.46 9.90
N LEU A 36 -0.17 -4.13 8.74
CA LEU A 36 -0.87 -5.42 8.62
C LEU A 36 -0.27 -6.46 9.57
N THR A 37 1.06 -6.49 9.71
CA THR A 37 1.74 -7.40 10.64
C THR A 37 1.39 -7.07 12.08
N GLU A 38 1.38 -5.80 12.47
CA GLU A 38 0.99 -5.36 13.81
C GLU A 38 -0.46 -5.74 14.12
N LEU A 39 -1.39 -5.45 13.22
CA LEU A 39 -2.80 -5.77 13.36
C LEU A 39 -3.00 -7.27 13.58
N VAL A 40 -2.37 -8.11 12.73
CA VAL A 40 -2.44 -9.58 12.84
C VAL A 40 -1.77 -10.08 14.12
N ALA A 41 -0.59 -9.57 14.48
CA ALA A 41 0.15 -10.04 15.65
C ALA A 41 -0.49 -9.65 17.00
N THR A 42 -1.37 -8.66 16.99
CA THR A 42 -2.05 -8.15 18.19
C THR A 42 -3.55 -8.47 18.22
N ASP A 43 -4.05 -9.19 17.21
CA ASP A 43 -5.48 -9.45 16.97
C ASP A 43 -6.35 -8.19 16.90
N GLN A 44 -5.73 -7.03 16.72
CA GLN A 44 -6.44 -5.75 16.64
C GLN A 44 -7.25 -5.63 15.36
N TRP A 45 -7.00 -6.44 14.33
CA TRP A 45 -7.80 -6.45 13.10
C TRP A 45 -9.31 -6.66 13.35
N GLN A 46 -9.69 -7.34 14.44
CA GLN A 46 -11.10 -7.54 14.84
C GLN A 46 -11.79 -6.25 15.31
N TYR A 47 -11.02 -5.29 15.85
CA TYR A 47 -11.55 -4.08 16.51
C TYR A 47 -11.02 -2.78 15.91
N ALA A 48 -9.99 -2.85 15.07
CA ALA A 48 -9.35 -1.70 14.46
C ALA A 48 -10.37 -0.98 13.58
N GLY A 49 -10.29 0.36 13.58
CA GLY A 49 -11.02 1.16 12.60
C GLY A 49 -10.68 0.65 11.20
N SER A 50 -11.68 0.57 10.33
CA SER A 50 -11.48 0.06 8.97
C SER A 50 -10.61 0.98 8.11
N SER A 51 -10.23 2.17 8.57
CA SER A 51 -9.37 3.09 7.85
C SER A 51 -8.67 4.09 8.77
N GLY A 52 -7.61 4.73 8.26
CA GLY A 52 -6.90 5.79 8.95
C GLY A 52 -5.76 6.36 8.12
N ASN A 53 -5.00 7.26 8.74
CA ASN A 53 -3.75 7.77 8.19
C ASN A 53 -2.58 7.12 8.91
N PHE A 54 -1.41 7.12 8.27
CA PHE A 54 -0.17 6.79 8.96
C PHE A 54 0.29 7.96 9.85
N SER A 55 1.41 7.76 10.56
CA SER A 55 2.10 8.75 11.40
C SER A 55 2.16 10.16 10.75
N PRO A 56 2.30 11.26 11.54
CA PRO A 56 2.49 12.62 11.02
C PRO A 56 3.63 12.78 9.98
N THR A 57 4.60 11.86 9.99
CA THR A 57 5.69 11.84 8.99
C THR A 57 5.26 11.28 7.62
N HIS A 58 4.11 10.62 7.55
CA HIS A 58 3.57 9.88 6.42
C HIS A 58 2.08 10.20 6.17
N GLU A 59 1.62 11.41 6.52
CA GLU A 59 0.20 11.83 6.42
C GLU A 59 -0.42 11.68 5.02
N GLN A 60 0.42 11.72 3.98
CA GLN A 60 -0.03 11.52 2.59
C GLN A 60 -0.37 10.07 2.24
N TYR A 61 -0.02 9.12 3.11
CA TYR A 61 -0.40 7.72 2.99
C TYR A 61 -1.64 7.50 3.85
N GLU A 62 -2.67 6.97 3.23
CA GLU A 62 -3.93 6.62 3.85
C GLU A 62 -4.09 5.10 3.74
N TRP A 63 -4.70 4.47 4.74
CA TRP A 63 -4.95 3.04 4.72
C TRP A 63 -6.40 2.71 5.01
N GLU A 64 -6.84 1.59 4.46
CA GLU A 64 -8.14 0.97 4.70
C GLU A 64 -7.96 -0.54 4.84
N LEU A 65 -8.60 -1.15 5.82
CA LEU A 65 -8.63 -2.58 6.05
C LEU A 65 -10.02 -3.12 5.66
N VAL A 66 -10.03 -3.99 4.65
CA VAL A 66 -11.23 -4.69 4.20
C VAL A 66 -11.14 -6.13 4.67
N GLN A 67 -12.20 -6.59 5.36
CA GLN A 67 -12.32 -7.95 5.88
C GLN A 67 -13.38 -8.69 5.05
N ALA A 68 -13.09 -9.93 4.68
CA ALA A 68 -14.02 -10.78 3.95
C ALA A 68 -13.83 -12.23 4.39
N GLY A 69 -14.93 -12.96 4.62
CA GLY A 69 -14.87 -14.39 4.89
C GLY A 69 -14.24 -15.14 3.71
N TRP A 70 -13.36 -16.09 4.01
CA TRP A 70 -12.73 -16.93 3.01
C TRP A 70 -13.66 -18.08 2.62
N PRO A 71 -13.83 -18.41 1.33
CA PRO A 71 -14.89 -19.34 0.90
C PRO A 71 -14.60 -20.82 1.13
N LEU A 72 -13.38 -21.21 1.53
CA LEU A 72 -12.98 -22.62 1.65
C LEU A 72 -13.06 -23.19 3.07
N ASP A 73 -12.86 -22.36 4.09
CA ASP A 73 -12.77 -22.75 5.49
C ASP A 73 -13.09 -21.56 6.41
N ASP A 74 -13.02 -21.78 7.72
CA ASP A 74 -13.29 -20.79 8.77
C ASP A 74 -12.11 -19.82 8.94
N MET A 75 -11.72 -19.16 7.84
CA MET A 75 -10.70 -18.12 7.81
C MET A 75 -11.29 -16.79 7.35
N GLU A 76 -10.65 -15.71 7.76
CA GLU A 76 -10.91 -14.37 7.24
C GLU A 76 -9.76 -13.87 6.37
N GLN A 77 -10.12 -13.27 5.24
CA GLN A 77 -9.19 -12.55 4.39
C GLN A 77 -9.15 -11.08 4.79
N LEU A 78 -7.97 -10.64 5.22
CA LEU A 78 -7.68 -9.24 5.50
C LEU A 78 -6.97 -8.64 4.29
N THR A 79 -7.55 -7.57 3.74
CA THR A 79 -6.95 -6.80 2.64
C THR A 79 -6.70 -5.37 3.09
N LEU A 80 -5.42 -5.05 3.30
CA LEU A 80 -4.98 -3.70 3.60
C LEU A 80 -4.70 -2.95 2.30
N ILE A 81 -5.51 -1.94 2.06
CA ILE A 81 -5.42 -0.98 0.97
C ILE A 81 -4.58 0.20 1.46
N VAL A 82 -3.50 0.54 0.77
CA VAL A 82 -2.70 1.75 1.04
C VAL A 82 -2.76 2.68 -0.16
N SER A 83 -3.34 3.86 0.05
CA SER A 83 -3.50 4.93 -0.94
C SER A 83 -2.49 6.04 -0.74
N TYR A 84 -1.90 6.54 -1.82
CA TYR A 84 -0.92 7.62 -1.77
C TYR A 84 -0.87 8.44 -3.06
N PRO A 85 -0.63 9.76 -3.00
CA PRO A 85 -0.49 10.61 -4.18
C PRO A 85 0.94 10.55 -4.77
N VAL A 86 1.04 10.52 -6.09
CA VAL A 86 2.28 10.74 -6.84
C VAL A 86 2.01 11.70 -7.99
N GLN A 87 2.67 12.86 -8.00
CA GLN A 87 2.54 13.88 -9.05
C GLN A 87 1.07 14.23 -9.42
N GLY A 88 0.18 14.28 -8.42
CA GLY A 88 -1.24 14.61 -8.61
C GLY A 88 -2.15 13.43 -8.98
N GLN A 89 -1.61 12.21 -9.12
CA GLN A 89 -2.38 10.99 -9.32
C GLN A 89 -2.42 10.16 -8.03
N ARG A 90 -3.60 9.66 -7.65
CA ARG A 90 -3.72 8.70 -6.53
C ARG A 90 -3.33 7.30 -7.02
N HIS A 91 -2.40 6.69 -6.32
CA HIS A 91 -1.97 5.31 -6.49
C HIS A 91 -2.39 4.49 -5.28
N GLN A 92 -2.50 3.19 -5.49
CA GLN A 92 -2.89 2.24 -4.46
C GLN A 92 -2.06 0.97 -4.56
N ILE A 93 -1.78 0.37 -3.40
CA ILE A 93 -1.35 -1.02 -3.28
C ILE A 93 -2.31 -1.78 -2.38
N ASN A 94 -2.41 -3.09 -2.60
CA ASN A 94 -3.20 -3.99 -1.77
C ASN A 94 -2.27 -5.06 -1.21
N LEU A 95 -2.33 -5.25 0.10
CA LEU A 95 -1.64 -6.32 0.81
C LEU A 95 -2.70 -7.23 1.42
N THR A 96 -2.59 -8.53 1.16
CA THR A 96 -3.60 -9.50 1.58
C THR A 96 -2.96 -10.59 2.41
N THR A 97 -3.64 -10.97 3.48
CA THR A 97 -3.30 -12.13 4.30
C THR A 97 -4.57 -12.86 4.73
N LEU A 98 -4.42 -14.13 5.09
CA LEU A 98 -5.46 -14.93 5.71
C LEU A 98 -5.16 -15.05 7.21
N VAL A 99 -6.20 -14.93 8.04
CA VAL A 99 -6.16 -15.18 9.48
C VAL A 99 -7.21 -16.23 9.82
N ALA A 100 -6.93 -17.06 10.82
CA ALA A 100 -7.95 -17.93 11.37
C ALA A 100 -8.85 -17.09 12.28
N ASP A 101 -10.17 -17.26 12.18
CA ASP A 101 -11.10 -16.72 13.16
C ASP A 101 -11.07 -17.63 14.39
N ASP A 102 -10.33 -17.24 15.43
CA ASP A 102 -10.21 -18.01 16.68
C ASP A 102 -11.30 -17.63 17.70
N SER A 103 -12.49 -17.19 17.22
CA SER A 103 -13.65 -16.89 18.06
C SER A 103 -14.21 -18.16 18.73
N LEU A 104 -13.61 -18.54 19.86
CA LEU A 104 -14.09 -19.54 20.82
C LEU A 104 -15.13 -18.95 21.80
#